data_AF-A0A077MGD2-F1
#
_entry.id   AF-A0A077MGD2-F1
#
_cell.length_a   1.000
_cell.length_b   1.000
_cell.length_c   1.000
_cell.angle_alpha   90.00
_cell.angle_beta   90.00
_cell.angle_gamma   90.00
#
_symmetry.space_group_name_H-M   'P 1'
#
loop_
_entity.id
_entity.type
_entity.pdbx_description
1 polymer ?
#
loop_
_entity_poly.entity_id
_entity_poly.type
_entity_poly.pdbx_seq_one_letter_code
_entity_poly.pdbx_strand_id
1 'polypeptide(L)'
;MPKGEPTPGQLRWAARGEDLEAGRFVPAITHGTTIDPRRTSRRKEWWDSHFSAAQWGAPRGDYPKMPDDYTPGNTGGQALSGGRRTHRMRYESDGVSVRMPSKTSIRRFAKEGHGTFDVPYSVTGEDGKALSGWARVSGPQNGLWDVQIAGNGSNATELAAREIIHATLEGRRPSVPVSDVNAIVEQRRREKRAAGVPVAEVKSTWIDGTGFAADPEAKDGSGLMVMTTNGKKYGYKATFADYEAVRDSRSPGATFTARIKKQKERINVEQCPSCQWFTPDIEAHRCQIRRGDVESTPSTFAQSARGAATTALGRFAQRISGRQADRQAG
;
A
#
# COMPACT_ATOMS: atom_id res chain seq x y z
N MET A 1 -23.83 -21.92 17.20
CA MET A 1 -22.49 -22.33 17.65
C MET A 1 -22.57 -22.67 19.12
N PRO A 2 -22.05 -23.83 19.56
CA PRO A 2 -22.05 -24.19 20.97
C PRO A 2 -21.30 -23.11 21.77
N LYS A 3 -21.82 -22.75 22.95
CA LYS A 3 -21.28 -21.66 23.77
C LYS A 3 -19.87 -22.03 24.28
N GLY A 4 -18.85 -21.53 23.58
CA GLY A 4 -17.49 -21.34 24.08
C GLY A 4 -16.40 -22.27 23.57
N GLU A 5 -16.58 -22.86 22.38
CA GLU A 5 -15.41 -23.19 21.56
C GLU A 5 -14.72 -21.89 21.10
N PRO A 6 -13.37 -21.86 21.02
CA PRO A 6 -12.66 -20.72 20.45
C PRO A 6 -13.14 -20.47 19.03
N THR A 7 -13.48 -19.23 18.70
CA THR A 7 -13.86 -18.90 17.33
C THR A 7 -12.65 -19.05 16.40
N PRO A 8 -12.86 -19.26 15.08
CA PRO A 8 -11.75 -19.28 14.13
C PRO A 8 -10.86 -18.04 14.19
N GLY A 9 -11.43 -16.87 14.51
CA GLY A 9 -10.66 -15.65 14.74
C GLY A 9 -9.75 -15.73 15.97
N GLN A 10 -10.24 -16.31 17.07
CA GLN A 10 -9.44 -16.52 18.28
C GLN A 10 -8.28 -17.49 18.03
N LEU A 11 -8.52 -18.58 17.31
CA LEU A 11 -7.46 -19.53 16.94
C LEU A 11 -6.38 -18.87 16.05
N ARG A 12 -6.78 -18.04 15.08
CA ARG A 12 -5.84 -17.28 14.23
C ARG A 12 -4.95 -16.34 15.05
N TRP A 13 -5.51 -15.66 16.04
CA TRP A 13 -4.75 -14.77 16.92
C TRP A 13 -3.78 -15.53 17.84
N ALA A 14 -4.16 -16.71 18.33
CA ALA A 14 -3.29 -17.56 19.14
C ALA A 14 -2.09 -18.08 18.32
N ALA A 15 -2.36 -18.67 17.13
CA ALA A 15 -1.31 -19.15 16.22
C ALA A 15 -0.34 -18.04 15.82
N ARG A 16 -0.86 -16.82 15.63
CA ARG A 16 -0.03 -15.64 15.35
C ARG A 16 0.91 -15.28 16.50
N GLY A 17 0.48 -15.50 17.75
CA GLY A 17 1.33 -15.36 18.93
C GLY A 17 2.47 -16.38 18.95
N GLU A 18 2.15 -17.65 18.68
CA GLU A 18 3.13 -18.74 18.59
C GLU A 18 4.20 -18.45 17.52
N ASP A 19 3.79 -18.00 16.34
CA ASP A 19 4.73 -17.66 15.27
C ASP A 19 5.65 -16.47 15.66
N LEU A 20 5.12 -15.48 16.39
CA LEU A 20 5.92 -14.36 16.88
C LEU A 20 6.95 -14.80 17.92
N GLU A 21 6.55 -15.65 18.87
CA GLU A 21 7.43 -16.24 19.89
C GLU A 21 8.51 -17.12 19.25
N ALA A 22 8.15 -17.92 18.25
CA ALA A 22 9.06 -18.78 17.51
C ALA A 22 10.01 -18.03 16.55
N GLY A 23 9.97 -16.70 16.52
CA GLY A 23 10.86 -15.93 15.67
C GLY A 23 10.44 -15.88 14.18
N ARG A 24 9.30 -16.47 13.81
CA ARG A 24 8.90 -16.70 12.41
C ARG A 24 8.37 -15.44 11.73
N PHE A 25 8.24 -15.53 10.41
CA PHE A 25 7.54 -14.51 9.61
C PHE A 25 6.05 -14.50 9.95
N VAL A 26 5.52 -13.31 10.23
CA VAL A 26 4.12 -13.11 10.54
C VAL A 26 3.54 -12.02 9.64
N PRO A 27 2.60 -12.33 8.72
CA PRO A 27 2.05 -11.35 7.79
C PRO A 27 1.13 -10.37 8.50
N ALA A 28 1.07 -9.12 8.03
CA ALA A 28 0.08 -8.16 8.52
C ALA A 28 -1.35 -8.66 8.28
N ILE A 29 -2.26 -8.31 9.18
CA ILE A 29 -3.68 -8.63 9.05
C ILE A 29 -4.56 -7.40 9.30
N THR A 30 -5.66 -7.30 8.56
CA THR A 30 -6.79 -6.46 8.95
C THR A 30 -7.71 -7.27 9.87
N HIS A 31 -8.24 -6.65 10.91
CA HIS A 31 -9.15 -7.30 11.86
C HIS A 31 -10.33 -6.41 12.23
N GLY A 32 -11.46 -7.04 12.58
CA GLY A 32 -12.58 -6.35 13.18
C GLY A 32 -12.23 -5.81 14.56
N THR A 33 -12.69 -4.60 14.88
CA THR A 33 -12.44 -3.95 16.17
C THR A 33 -13.73 -3.37 16.76
N THR A 34 -13.76 -3.23 18.09
CA THR A 34 -14.81 -2.48 18.80
C THR A 34 -14.35 -1.07 19.15
N ILE A 35 -13.12 -0.68 18.77
CA ILE A 35 -12.60 0.66 18.97
C ILE A 35 -13.17 1.56 17.87
N ASP A 36 -14.07 2.46 18.25
CA ASP A 36 -14.71 3.41 17.33
C ASP A 36 -13.67 4.42 16.79
N PRO A 37 -13.34 4.41 15.48
CA PRO A 37 -12.43 5.35 14.83
C PRO A 37 -12.89 6.80 14.95
N ARG A 38 -14.16 7.07 15.25
CA ARG A 38 -14.67 8.44 15.43
C ARG A 38 -14.21 9.02 16.76
N ARG A 39 -13.88 8.19 17.75
CA ARG A 39 -13.51 8.59 19.11
C ARG A 39 -11.99 8.53 19.34
N THR A 40 -11.51 9.25 20.37
CA THR A 40 -10.09 9.28 20.78
C THR A 40 -9.78 8.38 21.98
N SER A 41 -10.80 7.80 22.60
CA SER A 41 -10.72 6.89 23.74
C SER A 41 -10.03 5.57 23.36
N ARG A 42 -9.73 4.73 24.38
CA ARG A 42 -9.06 3.42 24.22
C ARG A 42 -7.77 3.49 23.39
N ARG A 43 -7.04 4.61 23.51
CA ARG A 43 -5.81 4.89 22.77
C ARG A 43 -4.74 3.82 23.02
N LYS A 44 -4.63 3.36 24.27
CA LYS A 44 -3.70 2.29 24.64
C LYS A 44 -3.96 1.04 23.81
N GLU A 45 -5.16 0.51 23.96
CA GLU A 45 -5.65 -0.70 23.31
C GLU A 45 -5.56 -0.62 21.78
N TRP A 46 -5.79 0.57 21.20
CA TRP A 46 -5.65 0.77 19.76
C TRP A 46 -4.23 0.51 19.28
N TRP A 47 -3.20 1.08 19.91
CA TRP A 47 -1.83 0.80 19.46
C TRP A 47 -1.42 -0.64 19.74
N ASP A 48 -1.79 -1.18 20.90
CA ASP A 48 -1.47 -2.55 21.27
C ASP A 48 -2.05 -3.53 20.23
N SER A 49 -3.30 -3.32 19.80
CA SER A 49 -3.92 -4.15 18.75
C SER A 49 -3.24 -3.99 17.40
N HIS A 50 -2.71 -2.80 17.07
CA HIS A 50 -1.95 -2.59 15.85
C HIS A 50 -0.60 -3.30 15.89
N PHE A 51 0.16 -3.23 16.98
CA PHE A 51 1.41 -4.00 17.11
C PHE A 51 1.14 -5.50 16.93
N SER A 52 0.09 -5.99 17.58
CA SER A 52 -0.37 -7.36 17.43
C SER A 52 -0.81 -7.70 16.00
N ALA A 53 -1.27 -6.76 15.17
CA ALA A 53 -1.74 -7.00 13.79
C ALA A 53 -0.67 -6.76 12.69
N ALA A 54 0.50 -6.21 13.04
CA ALA A 54 1.49 -5.76 12.07
C ALA A 54 2.26 -6.91 11.38
N GLN A 55 2.95 -6.63 10.27
CA GLN A 55 3.89 -7.59 9.69
C GLN A 55 5.18 -7.63 10.52
N TRP A 56 5.73 -8.82 10.76
CA TRP A 56 6.99 -9.02 11.47
C TRP A 56 7.84 -10.13 10.84
N GLY A 57 9.16 -9.95 10.83
CA GLY A 57 10.12 -11.00 10.48
C GLY A 57 10.07 -11.40 8.99
N ALA A 58 9.77 -10.47 8.08
CA ALA A 58 9.79 -10.79 6.66
C ALA A 58 11.20 -11.20 6.19
N PRO A 59 11.34 -12.21 5.31
CA PRO A 59 12.65 -12.74 4.90
C PRO A 59 13.61 -11.70 4.30
N ARG A 60 13.08 -10.64 3.69
CA ARG A 60 13.88 -9.57 3.08
C ARG A 60 14.12 -8.37 4.01
N GLY A 61 13.58 -8.38 5.22
CA GLY A 61 13.45 -7.23 6.08
C GLY A 61 12.01 -6.70 6.14
N ASP A 62 11.70 -5.97 7.21
CA ASP A 62 10.41 -5.33 7.40
C ASP A 62 10.46 -3.88 6.98
N TYR A 63 9.35 -3.34 6.48
CA TYR A 63 9.27 -1.89 6.31
C TYR A 63 9.28 -1.20 7.68
N PRO A 64 9.89 0.00 7.78
CA PRO A 64 9.79 0.85 8.96
C PRO A 64 8.32 0.99 9.38
N LYS A 65 8.06 1.01 10.67
CA LYS A 65 6.72 1.26 11.22
C LYS A 65 6.72 2.60 11.90
N MET A 66 5.70 3.40 11.62
CA MET A 66 5.57 4.70 12.25
C MET A 66 5.48 4.55 13.78
N PRO A 67 6.37 5.20 14.56
CA PRO A 67 6.39 5.06 16.01
C PRO A 67 5.12 5.56 16.70
N ASP A 68 4.82 4.94 17.84
CA ASP A 68 3.66 5.34 18.64
C ASP A 68 3.89 6.59 19.49
N ASP A 69 5.09 7.18 19.46
CA ASP A 69 5.55 8.39 20.17
C ASP A 69 6.07 9.51 19.26
N TYR A 70 5.84 9.42 17.94
CA TYR A 70 6.27 10.39 16.94
C TYR A 70 5.53 11.74 17.03
N THR A 71 5.77 12.43 18.16
CA THR A 71 5.18 13.72 18.57
C THR A 71 6.30 14.71 18.91
N PRO A 72 6.20 15.98 18.50
CA PRO A 72 7.16 17.00 18.93
C PRO A 72 7.16 17.17 20.47
N GLY A 73 8.34 17.28 21.07
CA GLY A 73 8.52 17.75 22.45
C GLY A 73 8.84 16.71 23.51
N ASN A 74 8.97 15.41 23.18
CA ASN A 74 9.44 14.34 24.08
C ASN A 74 8.92 14.40 25.54
N THR A 75 7.69 14.84 25.74
CA THR A 75 7.07 14.85 27.07
C THR A 75 6.77 13.41 27.49
N GLY A 76 6.93 13.08 28.77
CA GLY A 76 6.60 11.76 29.30
C GLY A 76 5.16 11.33 28.98
N GLY A 77 4.96 10.03 28.77
CA GLY A 77 3.66 9.48 28.38
C GLY A 77 3.61 7.95 28.33
N GLN A 78 2.66 7.43 27.55
CA GLN A 78 2.28 6.01 27.53
C GLN A 78 2.76 5.25 26.29
N ALA A 79 3.63 5.86 25.48
CA ALA A 79 4.19 5.19 24.31
C ALA A 79 5.23 4.13 24.71
N LEU A 80 5.67 3.29 23.75
CA LEU A 80 6.63 2.22 24.05
C LEU A 80 7.98 2.75 24.56
N SER A 81 8.39 3.93 24.12
CA SER A 81 9.59 4.63 24.58
C SER A 81 9.42 5.36 25.93
N GLY A 82 8.22 5.37 26.51
CA GLY A 82 7.87 6.21 27.65
C GLY A 82 7.49 7.66 27.29
N GLY A 83 7.45 8.01 26.00
CA GLY A 83 7.04 9.32 25.50
C GLY A 83 5.53 9.50 25.33
N ARG A 84 5.11 10.70 24.94
CA ARG A 84 3.72 11.01 24.57
C ARG A 84 3.36 10.37 23.25
N ARG A 85 2.21 9.69 23.23
CA ARG A 85 1.77 9.00 22.03
C ARG A 85 1.45 9.92 20.85
N THR A 86 1.82 9.49 19.65
CA THR A 86 1.53 10.11 18.35
C THR A 86 0.07 10.51 18.27
N HIS A 87 -0.15 11.78 17.91
CA HIS A 87 -1.49 12.31 17.72
C HIS A 87 -2.20 11.63 16.54
N ARG A 88 -3.44 11.19 16.77
CA ARG A 88 -4.27 10.50 15.78
C ARG A 88 -5.42 11.40 15.36
N MET A 89 -5.64 11.55 14.06
CA MET A 89 -6.70 12.37 13.47
C MET A 89 -7.78 11.51 12.83
N ARG A 90 -9.02 12.02 12.81
CA ARG A 90 -10.12 11.46 12.03
C ARG A 90 -10.14 12.16 10.67
N TYR A 91 -10.35 11.38 9.62
CA TYR A 91 -10.61 11.82 8.25
C TYR A 91 -11.88 11.11 7.79
N GLU A 92 -12.74 11.82 7.08
CA GLU A 92 -14.08 11.36 6.75
C GLU A 92 -14.46 11.76 5.33
N SER A 93 -15.12 10.84 4.64
CA SER A 93 -15.71 11.04 3.31
C SER A 93 -16.85 10.03 3.16
N ASP A 94 -17.99 10.46 2.62
CA ASP A 94 -19.14 9.60 2.27
C ASP A 94 -19.53 8.62 3.39
N GLY A 95 -19.67 9.12 4.63
CA GLY A 95 -20.03 8.30 5.80
C GLY A 95 -18.93 7.35 6.31
N VAL A 96 -17.83 7.18 5.57
CA VAL A 96 -16.68 6.37 5.97
C VAL A 96 -15.72 7.23 6.81
N SER A 97 -15.37 6.73 8.00
CA SER A 97 -14.47 7.42 8.93
C SER A 97 -13.18 6.64 9.16
N VAL A 98 -12.05 7.24 8.81
CA VAL A 98 -10.70 6.70 9.03
C VAL A 98 -10.02 7.45 10.17
N ARG A 99 -9.39 6.73 11.11
CA ARG A 99 -8.48 7.30 12.10
C ARG A 99 -7.09 6.71 11.95
N MET A 100 -6.10 7.59 11.82
CA MET A 100 -4.68 7.24 11.69
C MET A 100 -3.82 8.33 12.36
N PRO A 101 -2.50 8.14 12.52
CA PRO A 101 -1.59 9.24 12.85
C PRO A 101 -1.84 10.47 11.97
N SER A 102 -1.57 11.67 12.51
CA SER A 102 -1.83 12.90 11.76
C SER A 102 -1.06 12.94 10.43
N LYS A 103 -1.66 13.51 9.38
CA LYS A 103 -1.03 13.73 8.06
C LYS A 103 0.33 14.40 8.23
N THR A 104 0.42 15.38 9.12
CA THR A 104 1.65 16.10 9.43
C THR A 104 2.71 15.17 10.01
N SER A 105 2.34 14.31 10.96
CA SER A 105 3.25 13.31 11.53
C SER A 105 3.73 12.31 10.47
N ILE A 106 2.84 11.81 9.62
CA ILE A 106 3.18 10.86 8.54
C ILE A 106 4.15 11.51 7.54
N ARG A 107 3.83 12.73 7.08
CA ARG A 107 4.68 13.49 6.15
C ARG A 107 6.05 13.82 6.75
N ARG A 108 6.12 14.10 8.06
CA ARG A 108 7.38 14.36 8.75
C ARG A 108 8.23 13.08 8.85
N PHE A 109 7.61 11.95 9.18
CA PHE A 109 8.31 10.65 9.23
C PHE A 109 8.91 10.30 7.86
N ALA A 110 8.17 10.52 6.77
CA ALA A 110 8.70 10.33 5.41
C ALA A 110 9.93 11.22 5.10
N LYS A 111 9.95 12.47 5.61
CA LYS A 111 11.05 13.42 5.39
C LYS A 111 12.35 13.02 6.09
N GLU A 112 12.32 12.08 7.04
CA GLU A 112 13.50 11.56 7.73
C GLU A 112 14.20 10.44 6.93
N GLY A 113 13.78 10.18 5.69
CA GLY A 113 14.42 9.21 4.79
C GLY A 113 13.64 7.90 4.62
N HIS A 114 12.48 7.76 5.27
CA HIS A 114 11.63 6.59 5.14
C HIS A 114 10.81 6.65 3.84
N GLY A 115 11.35 6.11 2.74
CA GLY A 115 10.69 6.13 1.43
C GLY A 115 9.41 5.28 1.33
N THR A 116 9.37 4.15 2.04
CA THR A 116 8.16 3.34 2.25
C THR A 116 8.12 2.87 3.69
N PHE A 117 6.95 2.94 4.32
CA PHE A 117 6.75 2.56 5.73
C PHE A 117 5.28 2.18 6.00
N ASP A 118 5.03 1.51 7.12
CA ASP A 118 3.70 1.09 7.53
C ASP A 118 3.12 2.07 8.57
N VAL A 119 1.87 2.50 8.35
CA VAL A 119 1.10 3.43 9.19
C VAL A 119 -0.15 2.73 9.72
N PRO A 120 -0.42 2.77 11.03
CA PRO A 120 -1.61 2.14 11.61
C PRO A 120 -2.87 2.95 11.30
N TYR A 121 -3.97 2.27 10.99
CA TYR A 121 -5.26 2.90 10.72
C TYR A 121 -6.42 2.06 11.25
N SER A 122 -7.50 2.74 11.64
CA SER A 122 -8.82 2.13 11.78
C SER A 122 -9.82 2.82 10.88
N VAL A 123 -10.82 2.08 10.44
CA VAL A 123 -11.88 2.57 9.56
C VAL A 123 -13.22 2.05 10.04
N THR A 124 -14.25 2.87 9.96
CA THR A 124 -15.65 2.45 10.05
C THR A 124 -16.28 2.64 8.69
N GLY A 125 -16.75 1.55 8.08
CA GLY A 125 -17.51 1.58 6.84
C GLY A 125 -18.94 2.08 7.06
N GLU A 126 -19.69 2.25 5.97
CA GLU A 126 -21.08 2.70 6.02
C GLU A 126 -21.99 1.74 6.80
N ASP A 127 -21.68 0.43 6.78
CA ASP A 127 -22.38 -0.61 7.53
C ASP A 127 -22.12 -0.56 9.06
N GLY A 128 -21.36 0.43 9.52
CA GLY A 128 -21.00 0.64 10.92
C GLY A 128 -19.93 -0.32 11.44
N LYS A 129 -19.46 -1.29 10.64
CA LYS A 129 -18.41 -2.22 11.06
C LYS A 129 -17.06 -1.50 11.07
N ALA A 130 -16.34 -1.66 12.17
CA ALA A 130 -15.01 -1.10 12.33
C ALA A 130 -13.93 -2.15 12.06
N LEU A 131 -12.97 -1.78 11.21
CA LEU A 131 -11.77 -2.55 10.93
C LEU A 131 -10.54 -1.78 11.43
N SER A 132 -9.46 -2.50 11.71
CA SER A 132 -8.14 -1.94 12.01
C SER A 132 -7.05 -2.74 11.34
N GLY A 133 -5.97 -2.06 10.94
CA GLY A 133 -4.89 -2.65 10.18
C GLY A 133 -3.75 -1.67 9.95
N TRP A 134 -2.86 -2.02 9.02
CA TRP A 134 -1.74 -1.17 8.63
C TRP A 134 -1.86 -0.79 7.16
N ALA A 135 -1.56 0.47 6.84
CA ALA A 135 -1.42 0.97 5.50
C ALA A 135 0.07 1.14 5.19
N ARG A 136 0.58 0.42 4.20
CA ARG A 136 1.90 0.65 3.62
C ARG A 136 1.83 1.87 2.73
N VAL A 137 2.55 2.92 3.12
CA VAL A 137 2.62 4.19 2.40
C VAL A 137 4.00 4.34 1.76
N SER A 138 4.04 4.87 0.55
CA SER A 138 5.29 5.23 -0.14
C SER A 138 5.21 6.67 -0.63
N GLY A 139 6.28 7.43 -0.46
CA GLY A 139 6.34 8.86 -0.82
C GLY A 139 6.70 9.78 0.34
N PRO A 140 6.63 11.12 0.14
CA PRO A 140 6.15 11.78 -1.07
C PRO A 140 7.20 11.75 -2.19
N GLN A 141 6.76 11.54 -3.43
CA GLN A 141 7.57 11.79 -4.64
C GLN A 141 6.80 12.77 -5.53
N ASN A 142 7.35 13.97 -5.72
CA ASN A 142 6.66 15.09 -6.40
C ASN A 142 5.26 15.39 -5.84
N GLY A 143 5.09 15.25 -4.51
CA GLY A 143 3.80 15.47 -3.85
C GLY A 143 2.82 14.29 -3.92
N LEU A 144 3.13 13.24 -4.69
CA LEU A 144 2.31 12.04 -4.83
C LEU A 144 2.61 10.99 -3.74
N TRP A 145 1.61 10.19 -3.40
CA TRP A 145 1.68 9.10 -2.42
C TRP A 145 1.11 7.80 -2.97
N ASP A 146 1.72 6.64 -2.67
CA ASP A 146 1.11 5.33 -2.91
C ASP A 146 0.68 4.76 -1.57
N VAL A 147 -0.52 4.20 -1.52
CA VAL A 147 -1.10 3.65 -0.30
C VAL A 147 -1.67 2.27 -0.58
N GLN A 148 -1.25 1.31 0.23
CA GLN A 148 -1.69 -0.08 0.14
C GLN A 148 -2.08 -0.58 1.52
N ILE A 149 -3.28 -1.14 1.65
CA ILE A 149 -3.69 -1.78 2.89
C ILE A 149 -2.96 -3.13 3.01
N ALA A 150 -2.21 -3.32 4.09
CA ALA A 150 -1.50 -4.55 4.38
C ALA A 150 -2.48 -5.63 4.88
N GLY A 151 -2.29 -6.89 4.47
CA GLY A 151 -3.11 -8.01 4.93
C GLY A 151 -4.35 -8.35 4.10
N ASN A 152 -4.27 -8.16 2.77
CA ASN A 152 -5.28 -8.50 1.74
C ASN A 152 -6.35 -7.44 1.42
N GLY A 153 -6.01 -6.15 1.56
CA GLY A 153 -6.77 -4.91 1.24
C GLY A 153 -7.71 -4.88 0.02
N SER A 154 -8.73 -5.72 0.00
CA SER A 154 -9.58 -6.00 -1.15
C SER A 154 -11.08 -5.91 -0.83
N ASN A 155 -11.45 -5.82 0.45
CA ASN A 155 -12.84 -5.56 0.80
C ASN A 155 -13.18 -4.07 0.64
N ALA A 156 -14.47 -3.76 0.51
CA ALA A 156 -14.98 -2.41 0.26
C ALA A 156 -14.46 -1.37 1.27
N THR A 157 -14.53 -1.71 2.56
CA THR A 157 -14.11 -0.84 3.66
C THR A 157 -12.61 -0.54 3.65
N GLU A 158 -11.78 -1.52 3.27
CA GLU A 158 -10.33 -1.35 3.10
C GLU A 158 -10.01 -0.48 1.89
N LEU A 159 -10.72 -0.64 0.77
CA LEU A 159 -10.56 0.19 -0.42
C LEU A 159 -10.96 1.64 -0.15
N ALA A 160 -12.05 1.86 0.57
CA ALA A 160 -12.46 3.18 1.04
C ALA A 160 -11.40 3.81 1.97
N ALA A 161 -10.89 3.02 2.93
CA ALA A 161 -9.82 3.48 3.82
C ALA A 161 -8.57 3.88 3.02
N ARG A 162 -8.16 3.05 2.05
CA ARG A 162 -7.03 3.33 1.16
C ARG A 162 -7.20 4.67 0.46
N GLU A 163 -8.36 4.93 -0.15
CA GLU A 163 -8.59 6.16 -0.91
C GLU A 163 -8.63 7.40 0.01
N ILE A 164 -9.26 7.30 1.19
CA ILE A 164 -9.25 8.40 2.17
C ILE A 164 -7.82 8.70 2.62
N ILE A 165 -7.02 7.68 2.95
CA ILE A 165 -5.62 7.85 3.38
C ILE A 165 -4.81 8.48 2.24
N HIS A 166 -4.92 7.94 1.03
CA HIS A 166 -4.24 8.43 -0.17
C HIS A 166 -4.55 9.91 -0.44
N ALA A 167 -5.84 10.27 -0.55
CA ALA A 167 -6.28 11.65 -0.74
C ALA A 167 -5.79 12.59 0.37
N THR A 168 -5.88 12.15 1.62
CA THR A 168 -5.43 12.91 2.80
C THR A 168 -3.94 13.21 2.74
N LEU A 169 -3.12 12.20 2.40
CA LEU A 169 -1.66 12.34 2.32
C LEU A 169 -1.25 13.23 1.16
N GLU A 170 -1.97 13.24 0.04
CA GLU A 170 -1.80 14.20 -1.05
C GLU A 170 -2.32 15.60 -0.70
N GLY A 171 -3.22 15.70 0.28
CA GLY A 171 -3.82 16.97 0.70
C GLY A 171 -5.00 17.42 -0.14
N ARG A 172 -5.66 16.45 -0.77
CA ARG A 172 -6.91 16.62 -1.52
C ARG A 172 -8.05 15.90 -0.81
N ARG A 173 -9.26 16.04 -1.35
CA ARG A 173 -10.39 15.15 -1.04
C ARG A 173 -10.37 13.93 -1.99
N PRO A 174 -11.01 12.80 -1.63
CA PRO A 174 -11.28 11.73 -2.58
C PRO A 174 -11.95 12.28 -3.84
N SER A 175 -11.48 11.86 -5.01
CA SER A 175 -12.02 12.33 -6.31
C SER A 175 -13.19 11.49 -6.81
N VAL A 176 -13.46 10.38 -6.14
CA VAL A 176 -14.57 9.47 -6.40
C VAL A 176 -15.30 9.17 -5.08
N PRO A 177 -16.60 8.84 -5.12
CA PRO A 177 -17.32 8.39 -3.93
C PRO A 177 -16.62 7.20 -3.29
N VAL A 178 -16.23 7.30 -2.02
CA VAL A 178 -15.49 6.22 -1.35
C VAL A 178 -16.39 5.06 -0.92
N SER A 179 -17.70 5.25 -0.98
CA SER A 179 -18.70 4.19 -0.80
C SER A 179 -18.90 3.33 -2.04
N ASP A 180 -18.49 3.81 -3.23
CA ASP A 180 -18.56 3.06 -4.48
C ASP A 180 -17.22 2.37 -4.80
N VAL A 181 -17.19 1.06 -4.54
CA VAL A 181 -16.02 0.21 -4.80
C VAL A 181 -15.62 0.23 -6.28
N ASN A 182 -16.59 0.24 -7.19
CA ASN A 182 -16.29 0.24 -8.62
C ASN A 182 -15.64 1.56 -9.03
N ALA A 183 -16.15 2.69 -8.52
CA ALA A 183 -15.55 4.00 -8.77
C ALA A 183 -14.10 4.09 -8.25
N ILE A 184 -13.79 3.50 -7.08
CA ILE A 184 -12.42 3.41 -6.56
C ILE A 184 -11.52 2.55 -7.47
N VAL A 185 -12.01 1.39 -7.92
CA VAL A 185 -11.25 0.49 -8.79
C VAL A 185 -10.98 1.13 -10.15
N GLU A 186 -11.97 1.80 -10.73
CA GLU A 186 -11.83 2.55 -11.99
C GLU A 186 -10.87 3.72 -11.85
N GLN A 187 -10.94 4.47 -10.75
CA GLN A 187 -9.99 5.55 -10.46
C GLN A 187 -8.56 5.03 -10.41
N ARG A 188 -8.34 3.88 -9.75
CA ARG A 188 -7.01 3.25 -9.71
C ARG A 188 -6.52 2.82 -11.10
N ARG A 189 -7.43 2.33 -11.95
CA ARG A 189 -7.10 2.01 -13.35
C ARG A 189 -6.71 3.26 -14.13
N ARG A 190 -7.44 4.37 -13.95
CA ARG A 190 -7.10 5.69 -14.52
C ARG A 190 -5.72 6.17 -14.06
N GLU A 191 -5.43 6.11 -12.77
CA GLU A 191 -4.12 6.48 -12.21
C GLU A 191 -2.98 5.62 -12.76
N LYS A 192 -3.21 4.31 -12.93
CA LYS A 192 -2.21 3.41 -13.53
C LYS A 192 -1.95 3.75 -14.99
N ARG A 193 -2.97 4.16 -15.76
CA ARG A 193 -2.79 4.63 -17.14
C ARG A 193 -2.03 5.95 -17.20
N ALA A 194 -2.34 6.87 -16.29
CA ALA A 194 -1.66 8.15 -16.16
C ALA A 194 -0.16 8.00 -15.78
N ALA A 195 0.27 6.84 -15.29
CA ALA A 195 1.68 6.58 -15.01
C ALA A 195 2.57 6.59 -16.25
N GLY A 196 2.02 6.36 -17.44
CA GLY A 196 2.79 6.29 -18.68
C GLY A 196 3.52 4.95 -18.88
N VAL A 197 4.49 4.96 -19.79
CA VAL A 197 5.19 3.80 -20.31
C VAL A 197 6.68 3.91 -19.98
N PRO A 198 7.26 2.96 -19.21
CA PRO A 198 8.70 2.83 -19.12
C PRO A 198 9.25 2.25 -20.43
N VAL A 199 10.38 2.78 -20.89
CA VAL A 199 11.10 2.28 -22.06
C VAL A 199 12.33 1.53 -21.58
N ALA A 200 12.54 0.32 -22.10
CA ALA A 200 13.75 -0.48 -21.89
C ALA A 200 14.60 -0.46 -23.16
N GLU A 201 15.93 -0.49 -22.99
CA GLU A 201 16.85 -0.57 -24.12
C GLU A 201 16.68 -1.88 -24.90
N VAL A 202 16.90 -1.81 -26.21
CA VAL A 202 16.90 -2.99 -27.09
C VAL A 202 18.19 -3.09 -27.89
N LYS A 203 18.59 -4.31 -28.22
CA LYS A 203 19.78 -4.56 -29.05
C LYS A 203 19.48 -4.22 -30.51
N SER A 204 19.61 -2.95 -30.88
CA SER A 204 19.42 -2.48 -32.26
C SER A 204 20.36 -1.31 -32.56
N THR A 205 20.77 -1.16 -33.82
CA THR A 205 21.53 0.00 -34.30
C THR A 205 20.63 1.20 -34.64
N TRP A 206 19.30 1.00 -34.63
CA TRP A 206 18.35 2.03 -35.04
C TRP A 206 17.29 2.33 -33.96
N ILE A 207 16.91 1.36 -33.14
CA ILE A 207 15.98 1.55 -32.03
C ILE A 207 16.78 1.56 -30.72
N ASP A 208 16.73 2.67 -29.98
CA ASP A 208 17.45 2.78 -28.70
C ASP A 208 16.71 2.00 -27.61
N GLY A 209 15.37 2.10 -27.60
CA GLY A 209 14.54 1.41 -26.64
C GLY A 209 13.07 1.35 -27.05
N THR A 210 12.36 0.40 -26.46
CA THR A 210 10.91 0.22 -26.63
C THR A 210 10.22 -0.06 -25.29
N GLY A 211 8.95 0.30 -25.19
CA GLY A 211 8.11 0.10 -24.00
C GLY A 211 6.65 -0.11 -24.37
N PHE A 212 5.88 -0.73 -23.48
CA PHE A 212 4.46 -0.94 -23.68
C PHE A 212 3.67 -0.82 -22.36
N ALA A 213 2.53 -0.13 -22.41
CA ALA A 213 1.50 -0.22 -21.39
C ALA A 213 0.16 -0.59 -22.04
N ALA A 214 -0.42 -1.69 -21.57
CA ALA A 214 -1.74 -2.13 -22.00
C ALA A 214 -2.81 -1.10 -21.60
N ASP A 215 -3.78 -0.87 -22.49
CA ASP A 215 -5.02 -0.21 -22.11
C ASP A 215 -6.01 -1.26 -21.59
N PRO A 216 -6.36 -1.26 -20.29
CA PRO A 216 -7.27 -2.25 -19.73
C PRO A 216 -8.71 -2.17 -20.29
N GLU A 217 -9.07 -1.09 -21.00
CA GLU A 217 -10.39 -0.93 -21.64
C GLU A 217 -10.38 -1.42 -23.10
N ALA A 218 -9.21 -1.62 -23.68
CA ALA A 218 -9.08 -2.09 -25.05
C ALA A 218 -9.38 -3.60 -25.14
N LYS A 219 -10.52 -3.93 -25.78
CA LYS A 219 -10.98 -5.32 -25.97
C LYS A 219 -10.02 -6.18 -26.78
N ASP A 220 -9.23 -5.58 -27.66
CA ASP A 220 -8.23 -6.23 -28.50
C ASP A 220 -6.85 -6.38 -27.82
N GLY A 221 -6.74 -5.98 -26.54
CA GLY A 221 -5.47 -5.97 -25.81
C GLY A 221 -4.48 -4.91 -26.32
N SER A 222 -4.96 -3.91 -27.06
CA SER A 222 -4.14 -2.80 -27.49
C SER A 222 -3.76 -1.88 -26.32
N GLY A 223 -2.74 -1.08 -26.54
CA GLY A 223 -2.19 -0.15 -25.57
C GLY A 223 -1.22 0.82 -26.24
N LEU A 224 -0.53 1.61 -25.40
CA LEU A 224 0.50 2.53 -25.86
C LEU A 224 1.83 1.80 -25.94
N MET A 225 2.36 1.65 -27.15
CA MET A 225 3.74 1.28 -27.41
C MET A 225 4.57 2.54 -27.64
N VAL A 226 5.72 2.65 -26.98
CA VAL A 226 6.65 3.76 -27.16
C VAL A 226 7.96 3.23 -27.71
N MET A 227 8.52 3.95 -28.69
CA MET A 227 9.82 3.67 -29.29
C MET A 227 10.68 4.93 -29.25
N THR A 228 11.97 4.74 -28.97
CA THR A 228 12.99 5.80 -29.03
C THR A 228 14.05 5.46 -30.08
N THR A 229 14.52 6.47 -30.82
CA THR A 229 15.58 6.34 -31.83
C THR A 229 16.33 7.65 -32.00
N ASN A 230 17.64 7.64 -31.82
CA ASN A 230 18.52 8.81 -31.91
C ASN A 230 17.95 10.05 -31.18
N GLY A 231 17.47 9.84 -29.95
CA GLY A 231 16.85 10.89 -29.12
C GLY A 231 15.45 11.35 -29.54
N LYS A 232 14.87 10.77 -30.61
CA LYS A 232 13.47 11.00 -31.01
C LYS A 232 12.55 9.98 -30.35
N LYS A 233 11.31 10.39 -30.10
CA LYS A 233 10.26 9.59 -29.43
C LYS A 233 9.05 9.39 -30.34
N TYR A 234 8.49 8.20 -30.32
CA TYR A 234 7.33 7.81 -31.12
C TYR A 234 6.38 6.97 -30.29
N GLY A 235 5.10 7.32 -30.28
CA GLY A 235 4.04 6.51 -29.68
C GLY A 235 3.16 5.86 -30.76
N TYR A 236 2.68 4.66 -30.47
CA TYR A 236 1.78 3.90 -31.35
C TYR A 236 0.72 3.18 -30.54
N LYS A 237 -0.50 3.09 -31.09
CA LYS A 237 -1.51 2.15 -30.60
C LYS A 237 -1.20 0.76 -31.15
N ALA A 238 -0.71 -0.14 -30.30
CA ALA A 238 -0.28 -1.48 -30.69
C ALA A 238 -0.75 -2.52 -29.69
N THR A 239 -0.70 -3.81 -30.07
CA THR A 239 -0.97 -4.91 -29.14
C THR A 239 0.28 -5.29 -28.37
N PHE A 240 0.12 -6.03 -27.26
CA PHE A 240 1.27 -6.59 -26.55
C PHE A 240 2.11 -7.52 -27.46
N ALA A 241 1.45 -8.30 -28.33
CA ALA A 241 2.11 -9.18 -29.29
C ALA A 241 2.95 -8.41 -30.32
N ASP A 242 2.49 -7.22 -30.74
CA ASP A 242 3.26 -6.34 -31.62
C ASP A 242 4.53 -5.80 -30.90
N TYR A 243 4.39 -5.40 -29.64
CA TYR A 243 5.49 -4.96 -28.80
C TYR A 243 6.53 -6.07 -28.58
N GLU A 244 6.09 -7.26 -28.18
CA GLU A 244 6.98 -8.41 -27.97
C GLU A 244 7.71 -8.81 -29.24
N ALA A 245 7.01 -8.81 -30.38
CA ALA A 245 7.63 -9.09 -31.67
C ALA A 245 8.77 -8.12 -31.99
N VAL A 246 8.65 -6.83 -31.63
CA VAL A 246 9.74 -5.86 -31.82
C VAL A 246 10.83 -6.03 -30.77
N ARG A 247 10.48 -6.16 -29.49
CA ARG A 247 11.42 -6.28 -28.36
C ARG A 247 12.34 -7.48 -28.50
N ASP A 248 11.79 -8.64 -28.87
CA ASP A 248 12.48 -9.92 -28.84
C ASP A 248 13.08 -10.32 -30.20
N SER A 249 12.86 -9.50 -31.24
CA SER A 249 13.41 -9.75 -32.58
C SER A 249 14.93 -9.56 -32.60
N ARG A 250 15.61 -10.40 -33.39
CA ARG A 250 17.03 -10.20 -33.74
C ARG A 250 17.25 -8.99 -34.65
N SER A 251 16.19 -8.50 -35.29
CA SER A 251 16.20 -7.28 -36.11
C SER A 251 14.99 -6.40 -35.77
N PRO A 252 15.03 -5.68 -34.62
CA PRO A 252 13.90 -4.89 -34.14
C PRO A 252 13.39 -3.86 -35.16
N GLY A 253 14.31 -3.19 -35.89
CA GLY A 253 13.95 -2.19 -36.90
C GLY A 253 13.18 -2.75 -38.10
N ALA A 254 13.55 -3.93 -38.58
CA ALA A 254 12.83 -4.61 -39.67
C ALA A 254 11.43 -5.03 -39.20
N THR A 255 11.33 -5.64 -38.01
CA THR A 255 10.04 -6.04 -37.43
C THR A 255 9.13 -4.84 -37.17
N PHE A 256 9.68 -3.75 -36.65
CA PHE A 256 8.95 -2.49 -36.46
C PHE A 256 8.41 -1.96 -37.78
N THR A 257 9.23 -1.97 -38.84
CA THR A 257 8.80 -1.49 -40.17
C THR A 257 7.67 -2.33 -40.74
N ALA A 258 7.73 -3.66 -40.56
CA ALA A 258 6.72 -4.58 -41.07
C ALA A 258 5.40 -4.54 -40.28
N ARG A 259 5.45 -4.35 -38.95
CA ARG A 259 4.28 -4.52 -38.06
C ARG A 259 3.69 -3.23 -37.51
N ILE A 260 4.51 -2.18 -37.37
CA ILE A 260 4.13 -0.94 -36.69
C ILE A 260 4.08 0.23 -37.66
N LYS A 261 5.18 0.49 -38.35
CA LYS A 261 5.35 1.69 -39.18
C LYS A 261 4.29 1.73 -40.28
N LYS A 262 3.47 2.79 -40.29
CA LYS A 262 2.33 2.99 -41.20
C LYS A 262 1.18 1.98 -41.06
N GLN A 263 1.32 0.93 -40.25
CA GLN A 263 0.29 -0.08 -39.98
C GLN A 263 -0.54 0.22 -38.73
N LYS A 264 0.04 0.98 -37.80
CA LYS A 264 -0.58 1.32 -36.51
C LYS A 264 -0.80 2.81 -36.39
N GLU A 265 -1.84 3.18 -35.66
CA GLU A 265 -2.16 4.57 -35.33
C GLU A 265 -1.02 5.19 -34.51
N ARG A 266 -0.59 6.40 -34.90
CA ARG A 266 0.47 7.13 -34.21
C ARG A 266 -0.12 8.00 -33.11
N ILE A 267 0.49 7.94 -31.93
CA ILE A 267 0.11 8.71 -30.76
C ILE A 267 1.26 9.66 -30.42
N ASN A 268 0.94 10.94 -30.18
CA ASN A 268 1.92 11.89 -29.67
C ASN A 268 2.29 11.51 -28.24
N VAL A 269 3.57 11.49 -27.93
CA VAL A 269 4.07 11.15 -26.60
C VAL A 269 5.11 12.14 -26.15
N GLU A 270 5.09 12.44 -24.86
CA GLU A 270 6.04 13.28 -24.16
C GLU A 270 6.78 12.47 -23.10
N GLN A 271 7.99 12.89 -22.77
CA GLN A 271 8.78 12.25 -21.72
C GLN A 271 8.66 13.09 -20.45
N CYS A 272 8.25 12.47 -19.35
CA CYS A 272 8.19 13.14 -18.07
C CYS A 272 9.60 13.52 -17.58
N PRO A 273 9.88 14.80 -17.27
CA PRO A 273 11.21 15.20 -16.82
C PRO A 273 11.59 14.60 -15.46
N SER A 274 10.60 14.20 -14.65
CA SER A 274 10.86 13.65 -13.31
C SER A 274 11.08 12.14 -13.32
N CYS A 275 10.15 11.35 -13.89
CA CYS A 275 10.24 9.89 -13.86
C CYS A 275 10.84 9.27 -15.14
N GLN A 276 11.04 10.08 -16.19
CA GLN A 276 11.55 9.67 -17.50
C GLN A 276 10.65 8.73 -18.30
N TRP A 277 9.43 8.44 -17.82
CA TRP A 277 8.44 7.63 -18.53
C TRP A 277 7.72 8.47 -19.59
N PHE A 278 7.18 7.77 -20.59
CA PHE A 278 6.53 8.40 -21.71
C PHE A 278 5.01 8.35 -21.57
N THR A 279 4.33 9.46 -21.86
CA THR A 279 2.90 9.63 -21.67
C THR A 279 2.30 10.39 -22.87
N PRO A 280 1.06 10.09 -23.29
CA PRO A 280 0.38 10.86 -24.32
C PRO A 280 -0.16 12.21 -23.81
N ASP A 281 -0.26 12.35 -22.48
CA ASP A 281 -0.74 13.55 -21.80
C ASP A 281 0.19 13.83 -20.62
N ILE A 282 0.98 14.89 -20.73
CA ILE A 282 1.96 15.28 -19.71
C ILE A 282 1.31 15.99 -18.52
N GLU A 283 0.18 16.66 -18.73
CA GLU A 283 -0.55 17.40 -17.71
C GLU A 283 -1.32 16.45 -16.79
N ALA A 284 -1.90 15.38 -17.35
CA ALA A 284 -2.57 14.33 -16.59
C ALA A 284 -1.60 13.27 -16.03
N HIS A 285 -0.30 13.35 -16.33
CA HIS A 285 0.68 12.34 -15.94
C HIS A 285 0.84 12.23 -14.42
N ARG A 286 0.92 11.00 -13.91
CA ARG A 286 1.19 10.71 -12.49
C ARG A 286 2.38 9.78 -12.37
N CYS A 287 3.55 10.32 -12.02
CA CYS A 287 4.76 9.52 -11.89
C CYS A 287 4.54 8.28 -11.00
N GLN A 288 5.06 7.13 -11.43
CA GLN A 288 5.06 5.95 -10.57
C GLN A 288 5.92 6.22 -9.34
N ILE A 289 5.38 5.91 -8.18
CA ILE A 289 6.09 6.06 -6.91
C ILE A 289 7.01 4.86 -6.72
N ARG A 290 8.31 5.13 -6.61
CA ARG A 290 9.30 4.12 -6.26
C ARG A 290 9.13 3.75 -4.80
N ARG A 291 9.05 2.47 -4.49
CA ARG A 291 9.06 2.01 -3.10
C ARG A 291 10.46 2.19 -2.52
N GLY A 292 10.52 2.62 -1.27
CA GLY A 292 11.75 2.63 -0.48
C GLY A 292 12.11 1.22 -0.01
N ASP A 293 13.31 1.13 0.55
CA ASP A 293 13.86 -0.13 1.04
C ASP A 293 13.20 -0.59 2.34
N VAL A 294 13.34 -1.89 2.59
CA VAL A 294 13.01 -2.50 3.88
C VAL A 294 14.19 -2.35 4.85
N GLU A 295 13.92 -2.35 6.15
CA GLU A 295 14.96 -2.35 7.18
C GLU A 295 15.63 -3.72 7.23
N SER A 296 16.95 -3.76 6.95
CA SER A 296 17.77 -4.95 7.14
C SER A 296 18.05 -5.24 8.62
N THR A 297 18.08 -4.19 9.45
CA THR A 297 18.19 -4.27 10.90
C THR A 297 16.96 -3.59 11.53
N PRO A 298 16.15 -4.30 12.33
CA PRO A 298 14.98 -3.71 12.95
C PRO A 298 15.35 -2.54 13.88
N SER A 299 14.67 -1.41 13.71
CA SER A 299 14.79 -0.26 14.64
C SER A 299 14.44 -0.64 16.09
N THR A 300 14.92 0.14 17.08
CA THR A 300 14.56 -0.05 18.50
C THR A 300 13.06 -0.04 18.73
N PHE A 301 12.34 0.83 17.99
CA PHE A 301 10.88 0.84 18.01
C PHE A 301 10.30 -0.46 17.47
N ALA A 302 10.77 -0.95 16.31
CA ALA A 302 10.28 -2.20 15.72
C ALA A 302 10.49 -3.39 16.67
N GLN A 303 11.64 -3.48 17.34
CA GLN A 303 11.93 -4.51 18.34
C GLN A 303 10.97 -4.42 19.54
N SER A 304 10.77 -3.22 20.08
CA SER A 304 9.88 -2.98 21.22
C SER A 304 8.42 -3.27 20.87
N ALA A 305 7.96 -2.86 19.68
CA ALA A 305 6.63 -3.12 19.20
C ALA A 305 6.38 -4.61 18.94
N ARG A 306 7.38 -5.34 18.41
CA ARG A 306 7.32 -6.80 18.30
C ARG A 306 7.22 -7.45 19.68
N GLY A 307 8.04 -7.05 20.65
CA GLY A 307 7.98 -7.58 22.02
C GLY A 307 6.63 -7.33 22.71
N ALA A 308 6.05 -6.13 22.51
CA ALA A 308 4.72 -5.81 22.98
C ALA A 308 3.64 -6.68 22.33
N ALA A 309 3.75 -6.92 21.01
CA ALA A 309 2.85 -7.81 20.27
C ALA A 309 2.91 -9.25 20.79
N THR A 310 4.13 -9.79 20.98
CA THR A 310 4.38 -11.12 21.56
C THR A 310 3.73 -11.24 22.93
N THR A 311 3.98 -10.29 23.83
CA THR A 311 3.40 -10.29 25.19
C THR A 311 1.87 -10.25 25.17
N ALA A 312 1.28 -9.41 24.32
CA ALA A 312 -0.17 -9.27 24.22
C ALA A 312 -0.84 -10.56 23.70
N LEU A 313 -0.23 -11.21 22.71
CA LEU A 313 -0.76 -12.43 22.10
C LEU A 313 -0.53 -13.68 22.96
N GLY A 314 0.60 -13.79 23.65
CA GLY A 314 0.83 -14.86 24.63
C GLY A 314 -0.21 -14.85 25.76
N ARG A 315 -0.52 -13.67 26.32
CA ARG A 315 -1.60 -13.50 27.31
C ARG A 315 -2.99 -13.82 26.73
N PHE A 316 -3.18 -13.63 25.43
CA PHE A 316 -4.43 -13.97 24.77
C PHE A 316 -4.56 -15.49 24.58
N ALA A 317 -3.51 -16.17 24.13
CA ALA A 317 -3.46 -17.63 24.01
C ALA A 317 -3.69 -18.31 25.36
N GLN A 318 -2.99 -17.89 26.42
CA GLN A 318 -3.17 -18.42 27.78
C GLN A 318 -4.62 -18.33 28.28
N ARG A 319 -5.32 -17.22 27.98
CA ARG A 319 -6.74 -17.06 28.35
C ARG A 319 -7.67 -18.00 27.58
N ILE A 320 -7.34 -18.34 26.34
CA ILE A 320 -8.09 -19.31 25.55
C ILE A 320 -7.88 -20.72 26.13
N SER A 321 -6.62 -21.10 26.35
CA SER A 321 -6.27 -22.42 26.89
C SER A 321 -6.81 -22.65 28.30
N GLY A 322 -6.72 -21.66 29.20
CA GLY A 322 -7.27 -21.76 30.56
C GLY A 322 -8.78 -22.00 30.56
N ARG A 323 -9.53 -21.30 29.71
CA ARG A 323 -10.98 -21.53 29.54
C ARG A 323 -11.32 -22.91 28.99
N GLN A 324 -10.42 -23.53 28.22
CA GLN A 324 -10.62 -24.89 27.73
C GLN A 324 -10.32 -25.92 28.83
N ALA A 325 -9.27 -25.71 29.64
CA ALA A 325 -8.89 -26.59 30.74
C ALA A 325 -9.97 -26.61 31.85
N ASP A 326 -10.46 -25.44 32.26
CA ASP A 326 -11.53 -25.32 33.27
C ASP A 326 -12.83 -26.06 32.85
N ARG A 327 -13.03 -26.26 31.55
CA ARG A 327 -14.19 -26.99 30.99
C ARG A 327 -13.98 -28.49 30.88
N GLN A 328 -12.74 -28.96 30.75
CA GLN A 328 -12.46 -30.39 30.74
C GLN A 328 -12.47 -30.97 32.15
N ALA A 329 -12.31 -30.12 33.17
CA ALA A 329 -12.26 -30.50 34.57
C ALA A 329 -13.62 -30.42 35.30
N GLY A 330 -14.69 -29.95 34.66
CA GLY A 330 -16.03 -29.80 35.26
C GLY A 330 -17.13 -30.35 34.36
#